data_AF-A0ABD5BRY8-F1
#
_entry.id   AF-A0ABD5BRY8-F1
#
_cell.length_a   1.000
_cell.length_b   1.000
_cell.length_c   1.000
_cell.angle_alpha   90.00
_cell.angle_beta   90.00
_cell.angle_gamma   90.00
#
_symmetry.space_group_name_H-M   'P 1'
#
loop_
_entity.id
_entity.type
_entity.pdbx_description
1 polymer ?
#
loop_
_entity_poly.entity_id
_entity_poly.type
_entity_poly.pdbx_seq_one_letter_code
_entity_poly.pdbx_strand_id
1 'polypeptide(L)' 'MKQLIDAGNGVYVDPAEVSAVMTELQGRVCILLRGISQPLLVRCESGATADALAQAMTARINAVMAERHNGV' A
#
# COMPACT_ATOMS: atom_id res chain seq x y z
N MET A 1 -2.22 1.83 -19.05
CA MET A 1 -2.83 0.81 -18.16
C MET A 1 -2.82 1.34 -16.74
N LYS A 2 -3.85 1.05 -15.92
CA LYS A 2 -3.77 1.35 -14.47
C LYS A 2 -2.73 0.41 -13.83
N GLN A 3 -1.59 0.93 -13.40
CA GLN A 3 -0.64 0.15 -12.59
C GLN A 3 -1.24 -0.06 -11.19
N LEU A 4 -1.53 -1.31 -10.85
CA LEU A 4 -1.95 -1.73 -9.51
C LEU A 4 -0.73 -2.12 -8.68
N ILE A 5 -0.82 -1.99 -7.37
CA ILE A 5 0.21 -2.37 -6.41
C ILE A 5 -0.22 -3.65 -5.71
N ASP A 6 0.65 -4.65 -5.68
CA ASP A 6 0.43 -5.89 -4.94
C ASP A 6 0.56 -5.62 -3.44
N ALA A 7 -0.51 -5.89 -2.69
CA ALA A 7 -0.58 -5.78 -1.24
C ALA A 7 -0.45 -7.14 -0.55
N GLY A 8 -0.12 -8.20 -1.30
CA GLY A 8 0.03 -9.57 -0.83
C GLY A 8 -1.24 -10.41 -0.94
N ASN A 9 -1.10 -11.73 -0.88
CA ASN A 9 -2.19 -12.71 -0.96
C ASN A 9 -3.10 -12.55 -2.20
N GLY A 10 -2.57 -12.07 -3.32
CA GLY A 10 -3.34 -11.82 -4.54
C GLY A 10 -4.26 -10.60 -4.47
N VAL A 11 -4.10 -9.75 -3.44
CA VAL A 11 -4.83 -8.50 -3.30
C VAL A 11 -4.04 -7.38 -3.97
N TYR A 12 -4.70 -6.65 -4.86
CA TYR A 12 -4.11 -5.53 -5.57
C TYR A 12 -4.84 -4.24 -5.21
N VAL A 13 -4.09 -3.16 -5.08
CA VAL A 13 -4.59 -1.85 -4.68
C VAL A 13 -4.31 -0.84 -5.77
N ASP A 14 -5.31 0.00 -6.12
CA ASP A 14 -5.07 1.18 -6.96
C ASP A 14 -4.43 2.28 -6.09
N PRO A 15 -3.19 2.73 -6.37
CA PRO A 15 -2.54 3.77 -5.58
C PRO A 15 -3.31 5.09 -5.51
N ALA A 16 -4.20 5.38 -6.48
CA ALA A 16 -5.04 6.57 -6.44
C ALA A 16 -6.16 6.50 -5.38
N GLU A 17 -6.52 5.30 -4.94
CA GLU A 17 -7.53 5.06 -3.90
C GLU A 17 -6.92 5.05 -2.50
N VAL A 18 -5.59 4.97 -2.38
CA VAL A 18 -4.92 4.97 -1.07
C VAL A 18 -4.98 6.36 -0.43
N SER A 19 -5.46 6.39 0.80
CA SER A 19 -5.51 7.60 1.65
C SER A 19 -4.32 7.66 2.61
N ALA A 20 -3.94 6.53 3.19
CA ALA A 20 -2.81 6.42 4.11
C ALA A 20 -2.28 4.98 4.18
N VAL A 21 -1.00 4.86 4.55
CA VAL A 21 -0.36 3.59 4.93
C VAL A 21 0.19 3.76 6.34
N MET A 22 -0.15 2.85 7.24
CA MET A 22 0.16 2.94 8.67
C MET A 22 0.68 1.61 9.20
N THR A 23 1.51 1.64 10.24
CA THR A 23 1.89 0.42 10.96
C THR A 23 1.00 0.20 12.18
N GLU A 24 0.61 -1.05 12.41
CA GLU A 24 -0.11 -1.47 13.60
C GLU A 24 0.83 -2.12 14.61
N LEU A 25 0.45 -2.02 15.89
CA LEU A 25 1.16 -2.61 17.04
C LEU A 25 1.35 -4.15 16.94
N GLN A 26 0.61 -4.84 16.07
CA GLN A 26 0.71 -6.29 15.87
C GLN A 26 1.63 -6.71 14.71
N GLY A 27 2.48 -5.80 14.20
CA GLY A 27 3.37 -6.11 13.08
C GLY A 27 2.62 -6.26 11.75
N ARG A 28 1.52 -5.51 11.59
CA ARG A 28 0.74 -5.44 10.35
C ARG A 28 0.86 -4.05 9.75
N VAL A 29 0.64 -3.97 8.45
CA VAL A 29 0.46 -2.69 7.75
C VAL A 29 -1.01 -2.51 7.46
N CYS A 30 -1.53 -1.34 7.79
CA CYS A 30 -2.90 -0.92 7.56
C CYS A 30 -2.92 0.06 6.38
N ILE A 31 -3.66 -0.27 5.32
CA ILE A 31 -3.86 0.59 4.16
C ILE A 31 -5.30 1.13 4.22
N LEU A 32 -5.43 2.45 4.31
CA LEU A 32 -6.73 3.14 4.24
C LEU A 32 -7.06 3.46 2.79
N LEU A 33 -8.26 3.10 2.35
CA LEU A 33 -8.75 3.34 1.00
C LEU A 33 -9.90 4.37 1.01
N ARG A 34 -9.93 5.27 0.03
CA ARG A 34 -10.96 6.32 -0.08
C ARG A 34 -12.32 5.68 -0.29
N GLY A 35 -13.30 6.10 0.50
CA GLY A 35 -14.68 5.60 0.37
C GLY A 35 -14.88 4.17 0.87
N ILE A 36 -13.86 3.52 1.44
CA ILE A 36 -13.97 2.18 2.03
C ILE A 36 -13.85 2.30 3.54
N SER A 37 -14.87 1.81 4.26
CA SER A 37 -14.93 1.90 5.72
C SER A 37 -14.01 0.90 6.43
N GLN A 38 -13.71 -0.24 5.81
CA GLN A 38 -12.80 -1.23 6.35
C GLN A 38 -11.40 -1.08 5.74
N PRO A 39 -10.36 -0.90 6.56
CA PRO A 39 -8.99 -0.84 6.07
C PRO A 39 -8.52 -2.20 5.58
N LEU A 40 -7.60 -2.19 4.62
CA LEU A 40 -6.91 -3.40 4.19
C LEU A 40 -5.73 -3.67 5.13
N LEU A 41 -5.77 -4.81 5.83
CA LEU A 41 -4.70 -5.25 6.71
C LEU A 41 -3.78 -6.22 5.98
N VAL A 42 -2.52 -5.83 5.86
CA VAL A 42 -1.46 -6.61 5.24
C VAL A 42 -0.56 -7.17 6.33
N ARG A 43 -0.35 -8.49 6.32
CA ARG A 43 0.56 -9.16 7.25
C ARG A 43 1.96 -9.16 6.65
N CYS A 44 2.96 -8.86 7.45
CA CYS A 44 4.35 -8.99 7.03
C CYS A 44 4.71 -10.48 6.93
N GLU A 45 5.34 -10.88 5.82
CA GLU A 45 5.96 -12.18 5.71
C GLU A 45 7.22 -12.27 6.59
N SER A 46 7.65 -13.49 6.89
CA SER A 46 8.78 -13.75 7.80
C SER A 46 10.04 -13.01 7.36
N GLY A 47 10.57 -12.14 8.23
CA GLY A 47 11.84 -11.43 8.03
C GLY A 47 11.72 -9.92 7.78
N ALA A 48 10.54 -9.41 7.41
CA ALA A 48 10.31 -7.97 7.23
C ALA A 48 9.53 -7.37 8.42
N THR A 49 9.94 -6.19 8.89
CA THR A 49 9.16 -5.44 9.90
C THR A 49 8.01 -4.69 9.23
N ALA A 50 6.94 -4.41 10.00
CA ALA A 50 5.83 -3.61 9.51
C ALA A 50 6.26 -2.22 9.05
N ASP A 51 7.23 -1.61 9.73
CA ASP A 51 7.77 -0.31 9.33
C ASP A 51 8.47 -0.38 7.97
N ALA A 52 9.30 -1.41 7.75
CA ALA A 52 9.97 -1.60 6.46
C ALA A 52 8.96 -1.83 5.33
N LEU A 53 7.92 -2.65 5.59
CA LEU A 53 6.86 -2.90 4.61
C LEU A 53 6.03 -1.63 4.32
N ALA A 54 5.66 -0.87 5.35
CA ALA A 54 4.91 0.38 5.19
C ALA A 54 5.71 1.42 4.40
N GLN A 55 7.01 1.55 4.67
CA GLN A 55 7.91 2.41 3.91
C GLN A 55 8.01 1.96 2.44
N ALA A 56 8.20 0.67 2.20
CA ALA A 56 8.29 0.12 0.84
C ALA A 56 6.98 0.35 0.06
N MET A 57 5.82 0.12 0.68
CA MET A 57 4.53 0.37 0.04
C MET A 57 4.29 1.86 -0.23
N THR A 58 4.62 2.73 0.73
CA THR A 58 4.50 4.19 0.56
C THR A 58 5.37 4.67 -0.60
N ALA A 59 6.62 4.21 -0.67
CA ALA A 59 7.53 4.55 -1.75
C ALA A 59 7.00 4.08 -3.11
N ARG A 60 6.43 2.86 -3.18
CA ARG A 60 5.85 2.32 -4.41
C ARG A 60 4.61 3.10 -4.85
N ILE A 61 3.72 3.44 -3.91
CA ILE A 61 2.54 4.29 -4.19
C ILE A 61 2.98 5.63 -4.76
N ASN A 62 3.93 6.29 -4.12
CA ASN A 62 4.43 7.59 -4.58
C ASN A 62 5.07 7.52 -5.97
N ALA A 63 5.86 6.47 -6.24
CA ALA A 63 6.46 6.26 -7.56
C ALA A 63 5.40 6.11 -8.65
N VAL A 64 4.39 5.24 -8.43
CA VAL A 64 3.31 5.03 -9.40
C VAL A 64 2.48 6.30 -9.60
N MET A 65 2.21 7.05 -8.52
CA MET A 65 1.48 8.31 -8.63
C MET A 65 2.28 9.36 -9.40
N ALA A 66 3.60 9.47 -9.17
CA ALA A 66 4.47 10.36 -9.92
C ALA A 66 4.52 10.01 -11.42
N GLU A 67 4.64 8.72 -11.76
CA GLU A 67 4.58 8.24 -13.15
C GLU A 67 3.26 8.67 -13.84
N ARG A 68 2.12 8.46 -13.16
CA ARG A 68 0.79 8.86 -13.68
C ARG A 68 0.67 10.36 -13.92
N HIS A 69 1.28 11.19 -13.07
CA HIS A 69 1.22 12.65 -13.20
C HIS A 69 2.14 13.16 -14.31
N ASN A 70 3.21 12.43 -14.61
CA ASN A 70 4.18 12.78 -15.65
C ASN A 70 3.83 12.24 -17.05
N GLY A 71 2.72 11.50 -17.19
CA GLY A 71 2.17 11.11 -18.50
C GLY A 71 3.00 10.08 -19.29
N VAL A 72 3.85 9.31 -18.61
CA VAL A 72 4.63 8.19 -19.21
C VAL A 72 3.75 6.94 -19.35
#